data_AF-M0C5P3-F1
#
_entry.id   AF-M0C5P3-F1
#
_cell.length_a   1.000
_cell.length_b   1.000
_cell.length_c   1.000
_cell.angle_alpha   90.00
_cell.angle_beta   90.00
_cell.angle_gamma   90.00
#
_symmetry.space_group_name_H-M   'P 1'
#
loop_
_entity.id
_entity.type
_entity.pdbx_description
1 polymer ?
#
loop_
_entity_poly.entity_id
_entity_poly.type
_entity_poly.pdbx_seq_one_letter_code
_entity_poly.pdbx_strand_id
1 'polypeptide(L)'
;MSTDLVRFESVAARDVALIVLEELAQAAPVRAWLFEAIGLEADSATILEASDSLGGPESPEFDATRRWSALEIGLETADERVRLVLTIGTGPAVDTDADALESIRTRRDRALDGDWDDCRLVSIAPKSALETGTTDTEPPTDATISLESLRDRFAARDGDRDEYRAALVQAAIDRGRRRASAGPPSIVAEYRALVREREPAFDLEAENEGADTVADDDTAVAIDAPPLADDHRLVHALSAGSVDLRIPGVAAHLRAFAARYATAIPPATDLLTDGDALVLRLSVPAIGSGSSADDDALDGDATAIDEAAVDETLTAIRDLLTVAKRVDDRSS
;
A
#
# COMPACT_ATOMS: atom_id res chain seq x y z
N MET A 1 -22.04 31.30 -2.08
CA MET A 1 -20.95 31.17 -3.07
C MET A 1 -20.78 29.67 -3.28
N SER A 2 -20.71 29.20 -4.54
CA SER A 2 -20.50 27.79 -4.81
C SER A 2 -19.03 27.50 -4.53
N THR A 3 -18.71 26.93 -3.38
CA THR A 3 -17.38 26.41 -3.08
C THR A 3 -17.19 25.20 -3.98
N ASP A 4 -16.36 25.34 -5.02
CA ASP A 4 -15.85 24.18 -5.74
C ASP A 4 -15.10 23.33 -4.71
N LEU A 5 -15.72 22.23 -4.29
CA LEU A 5 -15.12 21.22 -3.44
C LEU A 5 -13.81 20.79 -4.10
N VAL A 6 -12.68 21.06 -3.43
CA VAL A 6 -11.36 20.59 -3.85
C VAL A 6 -11.45 19.09 -4.07
N ARG A 7 -11.24 18.65 -5.31
CA ARG A 7 -11.20 17.23 -5.66
C ARG A 7 -9.76 16.75 -5.51
N PHE A 8 -9.56 15.86 -4.55
CA PHE A 8 -8.30 15.15 -4.40
C PHE A 8 -8.31 13.93 -5.33
N GLU A 9 -7.37 13.89 -6.27
CA GLU A 9 -7.17 12.71 -7.15
C GLU A 9 -6.62 11.53 -6.34
N SER A 10 -5.72 11.81 -5.39
CA SER A 10 -5.15 10.86 -4.45
C SER A 10 -4.93 11.48 -3.08
N VAL A 11 -5.11 10.69 -2.02
CA VAL A 11 -4.76 11.04 -0.63
C VAL A 11 -4.05 9.84 0.01
N ALA A 12 -2.90 10.08 0.62
CA ALA A 12 -2.10 9.09 1.34
C ALA A 12 -2.34 9.16 2.87
N ALA A 13 -2.00 8.09 3.59
CA ALA A 13 -2.07 8.08 5.05
C ALA A 13 -1.19 9.17 5.69
N ARG A 14 -0.06 9.51 5.05
CA ARG A 14 0.84 10.59 5.46
C ARG A 14 0.16 11.97 5.43
N ASP A 15 -0.70 12.24 4.45
CA ASP A 15 -1.41 13.53 4.36
C ASP A 15 -2.32 13.75 5.57
N VAL A 16 -3.01 12.69 6.00
CA VAL A 16 -3.83 12.70 7.22
C VAL A 16 -2.95 12.85 8.46
N ALA A 17 -1.80 12.17 8.49
CA ALA A 17 -0.83 12.28 9.58
C ALA A 17 -0.33 13.71 9.78
N LEU A 18 0.04 14.39 8.70
CA LEU A 18 0.50 15.77 8.77
C LEU A 18 -0.59 16.72 9.29
N ILE A 19 -1.86 16.51 8.93
CA ILE A 19 -2.98 17.28 9.49
C ILE A 19 -3.15 17.00 10.98
N VAL A 20 -3.09 15.74 11.40
CA VAL A 20 -3.18 15.38 12.82
C VAL A 20 -2.05 16.02 13.63
N LEU A 21 -0.82 15.97 13.11
CA LEU A 21 0.34 16.61 13.72
C LEU A 21 0.17 18.14 13.82
N GLU A 22 -0.30 18.77 12.75
CA GLU A 22 -0.56 20.22 12.71
C GLU A 22 -1.58 20.62 13.79
N GLU A 23 -2.69 19.89 13.89
CA GLU A 23 -3.76 20.18 14.85
C GLU A 23 -3.33 19.92 16.29
N LEU A 24 -2.53 18.87 16.53
CA LEU A 24 -1.92 18.63 17.82
C LEU A 24 -1.00 19.78 18.23
N ALA A 25 -0.20 20.30 17.31
CA ALA A 25 0.71 21.40 17.59
C ALA A 25 -0.02 22.74 17.80
N GLN A 26 -0.98 23.06 16.94
CA GLN A 26 -1.49 24.43 16.79
C GLN A 26 -2.92 24.65 17.31
N ALA A 27 -3.75 23.60 17.42
CA ALA A 27 -5.17 23.74 17.70
C ALA A 27 -5.55 23.16 19.06
N ALA A 28 -5.50 23.98 20.11
CA ALA A 28 -5.87 23.59 21.47
C ALA A 28 -7.23 22.85 21.58
N PRO A 29 -8.31 23.26 20.87
CA PRO A 29 -9.60 22.55 20.93
C PRO A 29 -9.62 21.16 20.27
N VAL A 30 -8.72 20.90 19.32
CA VAL A 30 -8.61 19.58 18.67
C VAL A 30 -7.66 18.70 19.46
N ARG A 31 -6.56 19.26 19.96
CA ARG A 31 -5.66 18.59 20.89
C ARG A 31 -6.39 18.09 22.15
N ALA A 32 -7.18 18.94 22.80
CA ALA A 32 -7.93 18.56 23.99
C ALA A 32 -8.91 17.42 23.71
N TRP A 33 -9.63 17.50 22.58
CA TRP A 33 -10.53 16.43 22.14
C TRP A 33 -9.79 15.12 21.85
N LEU A 34 -8.62 15.19 21.19
CA LEU A 34 -7.83 14.01 20.89
C LEU A 34 -7.33 13.35 22.18
N PHE A 35 -6.83 14.14 23.13
CA PHE A 35 -6.40 13.64 24.44
C PHE A 35 -7.54 13.00 25.23
N GLU A 36 -8.71 13.63 25.27
CA GLU A 36 -9.91 13.03 25.86
C GLU A 36 -10.27 11.69 25.19
N ALA A 37 -10.23 11.64 23.86
CA ALA A 37 -10.54 10.43 23.10
C ALA A 37 -9.58 9.27 23.35
N ILE A 38 -8.34 9.56 23.76
CA ILE A 38 -7.32 8.54 24.10
C ILE A 38 -7.14 8.33 25.60
N GLY A 39 -8.02 8.91 26.43
CA GLY A 39 -8.01 8.74 27.88
C GLY A 39 -6.88 9.49 28.60
N LEU A 40 -6.32 10.53 27.98
CA LEU A 40 -5.33 11.42 28.57
C LEU A 40 -6.01 12.68 29.11
N GLU A 41 -6.04 12.84 30.43
CA GLU A 41 -6.51 14.05 31.10
C GLU A 41 -5.41 15.13 31.11
N ALA A 42 -5.11 15.68 29.94
CA ALA A 42 -4.02 16.65 29.78
C ALA A 42 -4.53 18.00 29.27
N ASP A 43 -5.19 18.76 30.15
CA ASP A 43 -5.62 20.14 29.89
C ASP A 43 -4.45 21.06 29.48
N SER A 44 -3.21 20.68 29.82
CA SER A 44 -1.98 21.41 29.52
C SER A 44 -0.79 20.48 29.19
N ALA A 45 -0.93 19.61 28.17
CA ALA A 45 0.25 18.91 27.65
C ALA A 45 1.11 19.84 26.79
N THR A 46 2.43 19.77 26.99
CA THR A 46 3.42 20.39 26.10
C THR A 46 3.95 19.33 25.15
N ILE A 47 3.95 19.61 23.84
CA ILE A 47 4.61 18.74 22.87
C ILE A 47 6.11 19.02 22.93
N LEU A 48 6.88 18.01 23.32
CA LEU A 48 8.34 18.07 23.43
C LEU A 48 9.01 17.77 22.10
N GLU A 49 8.53 16.73 21.42
CA GLU A 49 9.07 16.26 20.16
C GLU A 49 7.98 15.58 19.33
N ALA A 50 8.17 15.58 18.01
CA ALA A 50 7.36 14.79 17.09
C ALA A 50 8.27 14.29 15.97
N SER A 51 8.11 13.03 15.61
CA SER A 51 8.89 12.37 14.55
C SER A 51 8.02 11.44 13.74
N ASP A 52 8.32 11.31 12.46
CA ASP A 52 7.87 10.17 11.69
C ASP A 52 8.48 8.89 12.30
N SER A 53 7.63 7.93 12.65
CA SER A 53 8.04 6.74 13.39
C SER A 53 8.68 5.67 12.51
N LEU A 54 8.69 5.90 11.20
CA LEU A 54 8.91 4.85 10.23
C LEU A 54 10.35 4.74 9.71
N GLY A 55 11.25 5.64 10.12
CA GLY A 55 12.71 5.41 10.22
C GLY A 55 13.49 4.93 8.99
N GLY A 56 12.86 4.76 7.82
CA GLY A 56 13.50 4.34 6.58
C GLY A 56 13.82 5.52 5.66
N PRO A 57 14.73 5.36 4.67
CA PRO A 57 14.94 6.37 3.65
C PRO A 57 13.64 6.64 2.91
N GLU A 58 13.09 7.85 3.09
CA GLU A 58 11.89 8.32 2.40
C GLU A 58 12.18 8.33 0.88
N SER A 59 11.62 7.36 0.15
CA SER A 59 11.50 7.46 -1.30
C SER A 59 10.06 7.86 -1.66
N PRO A 60 9.84 8.59 -2.77
CA PRO A 60 8.50 8.88 -3.26
C PRO A 60 7.64 7.61 -3.45
N GLU A 61 8.28 6.51 -3.84
CA GLU A 61 7.69 5.17 -3.98
C GLU A 61 7.24 4.57 -2.64
N PHE A 62 8.01 4.83 -1.57
CA PHE A 62 7.73 4.39 -0.19
C PHE A 62 6.57 5.16 0.47
N ASP A 63 6.40 6.44 0.15
CA ASP A 63 5.30 7.27 0.66
C ASP A 63 3.97 7.02 -0.08
N ALA A 64 4.02 6.75 -1.38
CA ALA A 64 2.82 6.57 -2.22
C ALA A 64 2.12 5.22 -1.99
N THR A 65 2.88 4.19 -1.59
CA THR A 65 2.41 2.81 -1.39
C THR A 65 1.90 2.54 0.02
N ARG A 66 2.24 3.41 0.98
CA ARG A 66 1.86 3.25 2.39
C ARG A 66 0.36 3.33 2.64
N ARG A 67 -0.19 2.19 3.04
CA ARG A 67 -1.58 2.07 3.57
C ARG A 67 -1.72 2.65 4.98
N TRP A 68 -0.59 2.80 5.67
CA TRP A 68 -0.50 3.33 7.02
C TRP A 68 0.68 4.28 7.16
N SER A 69 0.50 5.31 7.97
CA SER A 69 1.52 6.25 8.42
C SER A 69 1.60 6.16 9.93
N ALA A 70 2.76 6.42 10.51
CA ALA A 70 2.87 6.42 11.95
C ALA A 70 3.67 7.62 12.44
N LEU A 71 3.11 8.29 13.44
CA LEU A 71 3.70 9.45 14.09
C LEU A 71 4.01 9.08 15.52
N GLU A 72 5.20 9.44 15.96
CA GLU A 72 5.54 9.39 17.35
C GLU A 72 5.64 10.81 17.93
N ILE A 73 4.95 11.05 19.04
CA ILE A 73 4.84 12.37 19.66
C ILE A 73 5.18 12.24 21.13
N GLY A 74 6.17 13.00 21.56
CA GLY A 74 6.54 13.14 22.95
C GLY A 74 5.73 14.24 23.63
N LEU A 75 5.03 13.89 24.70
CA LEU A 75 4.24 14.82 25.51
C LEU A 75 4.82 14.93 26.91
N GLU A 76 4.80 16.14 27.46
CA GLU A 76 5.00 16.40 28.87
C GLU A 76 3.69 16.89 29.47
N THR A 77 3.18 16.14 30.44
CA THR A 77 2.03 16.53 31.27
C THR A 77 2.53 17.06 32.61
N ALA A 78 1.62 17.44 33.51
CA ALA A 78 2.02 17.88 34.85
C ALA A 78 2.65 16.75 35.69
N ASP A 79 2.30 15.50 35.42
CA ASP A 79 2.62 14.35 36.27
C ASP A 79 3.61 13.37 35.62
N GLU A 80 3.68 13.34 34.28
CA GLU A 80 4.46 12.34 33.53
C GLU A 80 4.81 12.77 32.10
N ARG A 81 5.86 12.16 31.55
CA ARG A 81 6.24 12.23 30.14
C ARG A 81 5.66 11.02 29.40
N VAL A 82 4.80 11.29 28.42
CA VAL A 82 4.07 10.26 27.68
C VAL A 82 4.52 10.22 26.22
N ARG A 83 4.86 9.05 25.72
CA ARG A 83 5.07 8.80 24.29
C ARG A 83 3.75 8.39 23.64
N LEU A 84 3.25 9.16 22.69
CA LEU A 84 2.15 8.74 21.82
C LEU A 84 2.70 8.14 20.54
N VAL A 85 2.22 6.95 20.17
CA VAL A 85 2.46 6.34 18.87
C VAL A 85 1.12 6.29 18.15
N LEU A 86 0.92 7.20 17.21
CA LEU A 86 -0.29 7.29 16.39
C LEU A 86 -0.07 6.49 15.11
N THR A 87 -0.84 5.43 14.90
CA THR A 87 -0.87 4.68 13.63
C THR A 87 -2.10 5.11 12.87
N ILE A 88 -1.93 5.59 11.63
CA ILE A 88 -2.99 6.16 10.81
C ILE A 88 -3.17 5.29 9.58
N GLY A 89 -4.32 4.65 9.43
CA GLY A 89 -4.68 3.84 8.27
C GLY A 89 -5.76 4.52 7.43
N THR A 90 -5.68 4.42 6.10
CA THR A 90 -6.70 4.96 5.18
C THR A 90 -7.37 3.89 4.32
N GLY A 91 -7.10 2.61 4.59
CA GLY A 91 -7.64 1.43 3.88
C GLY A 91 -8.45 0.50 4.79
N PRO A 92 -8.99 -0.62 4.25
CA PRO A 92 -9.51 -1.70 5.08
C PRO A 92 -8.42 -2.23 6.03
N ALA A 93 -8.82 -2.82 7.16
CA ALA A 93 -7.91 -3.54 8.03
C ALA A 93 -7.27 -4.68 7.21
N VAL A 94 -5.97 -4.61 7.00
CA VAL A 94 -5.18 -5.69 6.43
C VAL A 94 -4.52 -6.36 7.62
N ASP A 95 -4.44 -7.69 7.61
CA ASP A 95 -3.72 -8.43 8.64
C ASP A 95 -2.38 -7.75 8.87
N THR A 96 -2.20 -7.24 10.09
CA THR A 96 -0.98 -6.55 10.45
C THR A 96 0.12 -7.59 10.42
N ASP A 97 1.05 -7.45 9.47
CA ASP A 97 2.20 -8.33 9.34
C ASP A 97 2.87 -8.51 10.71
N ALA A 98 3.32 -9.72 11.02
CA ALA A 98 3.96 -10.04 12.29
C ALA A 98 5.15 -9.10 12.56
N ASP A 99 5.84 -8.67 11.50
CA ASP A 99 6.94 -7.70 11.55
C ASP A 99 6.47 -6.29 11.93
N ALA A 100 5.27 -5.88 11.48
CA ALA A 100 4.68 -4.60 11.87
C ALA A 100 4.22 -4.62 13.34
N LEU A 101 3.66 -5.75 13.81
CA LEU A 101 3.31 -5.98 15.22
C LEU A 101 4.55 -5.97 16.12
N GLU A 102 5.62 -6.66 15.71
CA GLU A 102 6.89 -6.70 16.43
C GLU A 102 7.55 -5.32 16.46
N SER A 103 7.47 -4.56 15.35
CA SER A 103 7.94 -3.18 15.27
C SER A 103 7.18 -2.26 16.23
N ILE A 104 5.86 -2.40 16.37
CA ILE A 104 5.04 -1.61 17.32
C ILE A 104 5.35 -2.00 18.77
N ARG A 105 5.46 -3.30 19.09
CA ARG A 105 5.81 -3.79 20.44
C ARG A 105 7.19 -3.29 20.87
N THR A 106 8.17 -3.43 19.98
CA THR A 106 9.55 -2.96 20.22
C THR A 106 9.61 -1.44 20.44
N ARG A 107 8.71 -0.65 19.83
CA ARG A 107 8.63 0.80 20.06
C ARG A 107 8.13 1.12 21.47
N ARG A 108 7.09 0.44 21.94
CA ARG A 108 6.59 0.60 23.32
C ARG A 108 7.70 0.26 24.32
N ASP A 109 8.35 -0.88 24.15
CA ASP A 109 9.42 -1.33 25.04
C ASP A 109 10.59 -0.33 25.04
N ARG A 110 11.01 0.15 23.86
CA ARG A 110 12.06 1.17 23.74
C ARG A 110 11.69 2.50 24.40
N ALA A 111 10.44 2.93 24.30
CA ALA A 111 9.98 4.16 24.93
C ALA A 111 10.05 4.05 26.46
N LEU A 112 9.58 2.93 27.01
CA LEU A 112 9.58 2.66 28.45
C LEU A 112 10.99 2.36 29.02
N ASP A 113 11.90 1.84 28.20
CA ASP A 113 13.32 1.71 28.54
C ASP A 113 14.09 3.05 28.44
N GLY A 114 13.46 4.10 27.90
CA GLY A 114 14.02 5.44 27.72
C GLY A 114 13.62 6.43 28.82
N ASP A 115 13.52 7.72 28.45
CA ASP A 115 13.17 8.82 29.36
C ASP A 115 11.64 9.09 29.43
N TRP A 116 10.81 8.12 29.03
CA TRP A 116 9.34 8.23 29.01
C TRP A 116 8.73 7.40 30.14
N ASP A 117 7.77 7.98 30.85
CA ASP A 117 7.08 7.34 31.97
C ASP A 117 5.95 6.41 31.48
N ASP A 118 5.33 6.74 30.34
CA ASP A 118 4.26 5.96 29.71
C ASP A 118 4.37 5.98 28.18
N CYS A 119 3.77 4.98 27.53
CA CYS A 119 3.67 4.89 26.08
C CYS A 119 2.26 4.42 25.66
N ARG A 120 1.57 5.25 24.86
CA ARG A 120 0.21 4.99 24.36
C ARG A 120 0.22 4.74 22.86
N LEU A 121 -0.36 3.61 22.48
CA LEU A 121 -0.56 3.20 21.09
C LEU A 121 -1.98 3.59 20.67
N VAL A 122 -2.11 4.45 19.67
CA VAL A 122 -3.41 4.96 19.19
C VAL A 122 -3.59 4.63 17.73
N SER A 123 -4.71 4.03 17.37
CA SER A 123 -5.06 3.75 15.97
C SER A 123 -6.08 4.76 15.45
N ILE A 124 -5.80 5.36 14.30
CA ILE A 124 -6.67 6.28 13.59
C ILE A 124 -7.01 5.68 12.23
N ALA A 125 -8.24 5.24 12.02
CA ALA A 125 -8.62 4.53 10.79
C ALA A 125 -10.11 4.73 10.44
N PRO A 126 -10.57 4.35 9.24
CA PRO A 126 -12.01 4.34 8.95
C PRO A 126 -12.76 3.50 9.98
N LYS A 127 -13.95 3.95 10.37
CA LYS A 127 -14.79 3.25 11.36
C LYS A 127 -15.02 1.78 11.01
N SER A 128 -15.22 1.47 9.73
CA SER A 128 -15.38 0.10 9.25
C SER A 128 -14.16 -0.78 9.50
N ALA A 129 -12.94 -0.23 9.41
CA ALA A 129 -11.71 -0.97 9.67
C ALA A 129 -11.52 -1.21 11.18
N LEU A 130 -11.86 -0.23 12.01
CA LEU A 130 -11.80 -0.34 13.48
C LEU A 130 -12.82 -1.33 14.05
N GLU A 131 -13.98 -1.49 13.39
CA GLU A 131 -15.04 -2.42 13.82
C GLU A 131 -14.75 -3.88 13.44
N THR A 132 -13.97 -4.12 12.39
CA THR A 132 -13.58 -5.47 11.92
C THR A 132 -12.39 -6.08 12.68
N GLY A 133 -11.66 -5.29 13.46
CA GLY A 133 -10.41 -5.65 14.13
C GLY A 133 -10.47 -6.63 15.32
N THR A 134 -11.55 -7.40 15.48
CA THR A 134 -11.72 -8.28 16.67
C THR A 134 -11.14 -9.68 16.46
N THR A 135 -9.88 -9.78 16.01
CA THR A 135 -9.12 -11.05 15.97
C THR A 135 -7.84 -10.97 16.80
N ASP A 136 -7.46 -12.08 17.44
CA ASP A 136 -6.38 -12.23 18.45
C ASP A 136 -4.95 -11.84 17.96
N THR A 137 -4.81 -11.36 16.73
CA THR A 137 -3.55 -10.94 16.08
C THR A 137 -3.37 -9.42 15.99
N GLU A 138 -4.32 -8.59 16.42
CA GLU A 138 -4.14 -7.13 16.34
C GLU A 138 -3.06 -6.56 17.28
N PRO A 139 -2.40 -5.45 16.89
CA PRO A 139 -1.48 -4.75 17.78
C PRO A 139 -2.25 -4.28 19.01
N PRO A 140 -1.66 -4.38 20.22
CA PRO A 140 -2.31 -3.85 21.41
C PRO A 140 -2.47 -2.35 21.22
N THR A 141 -3.70 -1.90 20.97
CA THR A 141 -4.02 -0.49 20.78
C THR A 141 -4.70 0.00 22.05
N ASP A 142 -4.16 1.05 22.67
CA ASP A 142 -4.70 1.61 23.91
C ASP A 142 -5.94 2.47 23.64
N ALA A 143 -6.06 3.08 22.45
CA ALA A 143 -7.22 3.86 22.03
C ALA A 143 -7.43 3.88 20.51
N THR A 144 -8.68 4.05 20.07
CA THR A 144 -9.03 4.15 18.64
C THR A 144 -9.80 5.44 18.34
N ILE A 145 -9.49 6.05 17.20
CA ILE A 145 -10.17 7.26 16.71
C ILE A 145 -10.60 7.01 15.26
N SER A 146 -11.88 7.18 14.97
CA SER A 146 -12.34 7.04 13.58
C SER A 146 -11.99 8.26 12.72
N LEU A 147 -11.61 8.04 11.46
CA LEU A 147 -11.45 9.12 10.49
C LEU A 147 -12.75 9.91 10.30
N GLU A 148 -13.91 9.26 10.42
CA GLU A 148 -15.21 9.92 10.41
C GLU A 148 -15.36 10.93 11.54
N SER A 149 -14.96 10.58 12.77
CA SER A 149 -14.98 11.51 13.91
C SER A 149 -14.02 12.69 13.70
N LEU A 150 -12.84 12.44 13.12
CA LEU A 150 -11.88 13.49 12.79
C LEU A 150 -12.43 14.44 11.73
N ARG A 151 -13.04 13.91 10.66
CA ARG A 151 -13.71 14.69 9.62
C ARG A 151 -14.82 15.55 10.21
N ASP A 152 -15.70 14.97 11.01
CA ASP A 152 -16.84 15.68 11.60
C ASP A 152 -16.37 16.81 12.52
N ARG A 153 -15.24 16.61 13.21
CA ARG A 153 -14.62 17.65 14.03
C ARG A 153 -14.12 18.85 13.22
N PHE A 154 -13.52 18.60 12.05
CA PHE A 154 -13.13 19.67 11.13
C PHE A 154 -14.35 20.35 10.50
N ALA A 155 -15.34 19.57 10.07
CA ALA A 155 -16.56 20.11 9.45
C ALA A 155 -17.42 20.96 10.40
N ALA A 156 -17.32 20.73 11.72
CA ALA A 156 -18.03 21.52 12.74
C ALA A 156 -17.40 22.90 13.00
N ARG A 157 -16.26 23.23 12.37
CA ARG A 157 -15.55 24.50 12.55
C ARG A 157 -15.73 25.36 11.30
N ASP A 158 -15.87 26.67 11.51
CA ASP A 158 -16.01 27.62 10.41
C ASP A 158 -14.62 28.04 9.88
N GLY A 159 -14.39 27.82 8.59
CA GLY A 159 -13.24 28.40 7.86
C GLY A 159 -12.72 27.52 6.72
N ASP A 160 -12.23 28.16 5.67
CA ASP A 160 -11.75 27.50 4.44
C ASP A 160 -10.71 26.39 4.70
N ARG A 161 -9.87 26.56 5.74
CA ARG A 161 -8.85 25.56 6.11
C ARG A 161 -9.47 24.32 6.76
N ASP A 162 -10.52 24.51 7.55
CA ASP A 162 -11.23 23.40 8.20
C ASP A 162 -12.11 22.65 7.19
N GLU A 163 -12.71 23.36 6.21
CA GLU A 163 -13.38 22.74 5.06
C GLU A 163 -12.41 21.90 4.22
N TYR A 164 -11.21 22.41 3.93
CA TYR A 164 -10.16 21.68 3.23
C TYR A 164 -9.76 20.40 3.96
N ARG A 165 -9.50 20.48 5.27
CA ARG A 165 -9.13 19.31 6.08
C ARG A 165 -10.23 18.26 6.12
N ALA A 166 -11.49 18.68 6.29
CA ALA A 166 -12.62 17.78 6.24
C ALA A 166 -12.73 17.08 4.88
N ALA A 167 -12.55 17.81 3.77
CA ALA A 167 -12.56 17.26 2.42
C ALA A 167 -11.41 16.26 2.18
N LEU A 168 -10.21 16.53 2.70
CA LEU A 168 -9.07 15.63 2.59
C LEU A 168 -9.31 14.32 3.36
N VAL A 169 -9.78 14.41 4.61
CA VAL A 169 -10.12 13.22 5.40
C VAL A 169 -11.25 12.42 4.75
N GLN A 170 -12.25 13.10 4.17
CA GLN A 170 -13.32 12.44 3.41
C GLN A 170 -12.76 11.68 2.19
N ALA A 171 -11.84 12.28 1.43
CA ALA A 171 -11.21 11.63 0.30
C ALA A 171 -10.38 10.40 0.72
N ALA A 172 -9.71 10.44 1.89
CA ALA A 172 -9.03 9.28 2.48
C ALA A 172 -10.01 8.14 2.80
N ILE A 173 -11.15 8.44 3.43
CA ILE A 173 -12.21 7.46 3.73
C ILE A 173 -12.76 6.84 2.44
N ASP A 174 -13.02 7.66 1.42
CA ASP A 174 -13.59 7.20 0.14
C ASP A 174 -12.63 6.33 -0.65
N ARG A 175 -11.31 6.58 -0.57
CA ARG A 175 -10.27 5.69 -1.12
C ARG A 175 -10.30 4.33 -0.42
N GLY A 176 -10.36 4.32 0.92
CA GLY A 176 -10.45 3.09 1.69
C GLY A 176 -11.70 2.27 1.36
N ARG A 177 -12.86 2.94 1.19
CA ARG A 177 -14.10 2.28 0.78
C ARG A 177 -14.03 1.68 -0.62
N ARG A 178 -13.55 2.43 -1.62
CA ARG A 178 -13.41 1.96 -3.00
C ARG A 178 -12.58 0.67 -3.06
N ARG A 179 -11.46 0.62 -2.32
CA ARG A 179 -10.60 -0.57 -2.23
C ARG A 179 -11.16 -1.71 -1.36
N ALA A 180 -12.02 -1.43 -0.38
CA ALA A 180 -12.64 -2.45 0.46
C ALA A 180 -13.88 -3.09 -0.19
N SER A 181 -14.67 -2.32 -0.94
CA SER A 181 -15.86 -2.80 -1.66
C SER A 181 -15.53 -3.53 -2.96
N ALA A 182 -14.36 -3.25 -3.52
CA ALA A 182 -13.79 -4.01 -4.62
C ALA A 182 -12.77 -4.96 -3.99
N GLY A 183 -13.17 -6.21 -3.71
CA GLY A 183 -12.19 -7.29 -3.78
C GLY A 183 -11.45 -7.22 -5.13
N PRO A 184 -10.33 -7.95 -5.32
CA PRO A 184 -9.68 -8.00 -6.62
C PRO A 184 -10.76 -8.21 -7.69
N PRO A 185 -10.78 -7.43 -8.80
CA PRO A 185 -11.83 -7.57 -9.81
C PRO A 185 -11.97 -9.06 -10.16
N SER A 186 -13.20 -9.56 -10.39
CA SER A 186 -13.47 -11.01 -10.47
C SER A 186 -12.48 -11.76 -11.37
N ILE A 187 -12.03 -11.10 -12.44
CA ILE A 187 -10.99 -11.56 -13.36
C ILE A 187 -9.63 -11.87 -12.70
N VAL A 188 -9.17 -11.06 -11.73
CA VAL A 188 -7.93 -11.28 -10.97
C VAL A 188 -8.10 -12.47 -10.03
N ALA A 189 -9.25 -12.60 -9.37
CA ALA A 189 -9.54 -13.71 -8.47
C ALA A 189 -9.58 -15.06 -9.23
N GLU A 190 -10.25 -15.08 -10.39
CA GLU A 190 -10.31 -16.25 -11.28
C GLU A 190 -8.94 -16.57 -11.89
N TYR A 191 -8.18 -15.55 -12.34
CA TYR A 191 -6.81 -15.72 -12.82
C TYR A 191 -5.91 -16.35 -11.76
N ARG A 192 -5.95 -15.83 -10.52
CA ARG A 192 -5.18 -16.38 -9.39
C ARG A 192 -5.56 -17.83 -9.09
N ALA A 193 -6.84 -18.17 -9.16
CA ALA A 193 -7.30 -19.55 -8.96
C ALA A 193 -6.73 -20.49 -10.04
N LEU A 194 -6.82 -20.10 -11.31
CA LEU A 194 -6.27 -20.88 -12.44
C LEU A 194 -4.76 -21.03 -12.36
N VAL A 195 -4.03 -19.96 -12.03
CA VAL A 195 -2.57 -20.03 -11.89
C VAL A 195 -2.18 -20.91 -10.70
N ARG A 196 -2.85 -20.82 -9.56
CA ARG A 196 -2.58 -21.70 -8.41
C ARG A 196 -2.83 -23.18 -8.70
N GLU A 197 -3.82 -23.49 -9.53
CA GLU A 197 -4.08 -24.86 -9.98
C GLU A 197 -2.94 -25.38 -10.87
N ARG A 198 -2.46 -24.56 -11.80
CA ARG A 198 -1.46 -24.95 -12.80
C ARG A 198 -0.02 -24.89 -12.28
N GLU A 199 0.27 -23.92 -11.42
CA GLU A 199 1.58 -23.64 -10.82
C GLU A 199 1.46 -23.40 -9.31
N PRO A 200 1.29 -24.45 -8.49
CA PRO A 200 1.14 -24.32 -7.04
C PRO A 200 2.36 -23.74 -6.32
N ALA A 201 3.51 -23.69 -7.01
CA ALA A 201 4.74 -23.14 -6.48
C ALA A 201 4.82 -21.61 -6.61
N PHE A 202 3.89 -20.99 -7.34
CA PHE A 202 3.82 -19.53 -7.44
C PHE A 202 3.02 -18.96 -6.28
N ASP A 203 3.59 -17.98 -5.61
CA ASP A 203 2.87 -17.15 -4.67
C ASP A 203 2.32 -15.92 -5.40
N LEU A 204 0.99 -15.75 -5.30
CA LEU A 204 0.23 -14.68 -5.94
C LEU A 204 -0.39 -13.74 -4.92
N GLU A 205 -0.05 -13.92 -3.64
CA GLU A 205 -0.43 -13.05 -2.52
C GLU A 205 0.58 -11.93 -2.30
N ALA A 206 1.70 -11.95 -3.05
CA ALA A 206 2.64 -10.84 -3.13
C ALA A 206 1.88 -9.52 -3.36
N GLU A 207 2.05 -8.58 -2.44
CA GLU A 207 1.41 -7.28 -2.57
C GLU A 207 1.94 -6.58 -3.83
N ASN A 208 1.07 -5.90 -4.58
CA ASN A 208 1.47 -4.99 -5.67
C ASN A 208 2.13 -3.71 -5.10
N GLU A 209 2.91 -3.82 -4.04
CA GLU A 209 3.69 -2.71 -3.50
C GLU A 209 4.83 -2.37 -4.47
N GLY A 210 4.83 -1.13 -4.97
CA GLY A 210 5.86 -0.63 -5.89
C GLY A 210 5.53 -0.71 -7.39
N ALA A 211 4.28 -0.94 -7.78
CA ALA A 211 3.86 -0.88 -9.19
C ALA A 211 3.76 0.57 -9.73
N ASP A 212 4.78 1.40 -9.55
CA ASP A 212 4.78 2.81 -10.00
C ASP A 212 4.89 2.96 -11.53
N THR A 213 4.91 1.86 -12.29
CA THR A 213 4.93 1.90 -13.77
C THR A 213 3.90 1.03 -14.47
N VAL A 214 3.07 0.30 -13.71
CA VAL A 214 1.80 -0.23 -14.22
C VAL A 214 0.72 0.61 -13.57
N ALA A 215 0.63 1.86 -14.05
CA ALA A 215 -0.23 2.91 -13.53
C ALA A 215 -1.55 2.38 -12.98
N ASP A 216 -1.69 2.34 -11.64
CA ASP A 216 -2.96 2.14 -10.93
C ASP A 216 -3.86 1.03 -11.54
N ASP A 217 -3.25 -0.03 -12.08
CA ASP A 217 -3.99 -1.10 -12.77
C ASP A 217 -4.47 -2.10 -11.73
N ASP A 218 -5.74 -1.97 -11.35
CA ASP A 218 -6.44 -2.89 -10.47
C ASP A 218 -6.45 -4.35 -10.98
N THR A 219 -5.97 -4.59 -12.22
CA THR A 219 -5.79 -5.93 -12.81
C THR A 219 -4.34 -6.42 -12.86
N ALA A 220 -3.38 -5.71 -12.29
CA ALA A 220 -2.01 -6.19 -12.17
C ALA A 220 -1.87 -7.28 -11.09
N VAL A 221 -1.06 -8.30 -11.35
CA VAL A 221 -0.78 -9.40 -10.42
C VAL A 221 0.72 -9.59 -10.29
N ALA A 222 1.27 -9.28 -9.11
CA ALA A 222 2.61 -9.68 -8.72
C ALA A 222 2.70 -11.21 -8.54
N ILE A 223 3.81 -11.78 -8.97
CA ILE A 223 4.07 -13.21 -8.95
C ILE A 223 5.43 -13.41 -8.29
N ASP A 224 5.44 -14.07 -7.15
CA ASP A 224 6.66 -14.58 -6.55
C ASP A 224 6.80 -16.08 -6.88
N ALA A 225 8.02 -16.50 -7.20
CA ALA A 225 8.30 -17.85 -7.61
C ALA A 225 9.72 -18.26 -7.17
N PRO A 226 9.96 -19.54 -6.85
CA PRO A 226 11.25 -20.01 -6.31
C PRO A 226 12.54 -19.62 -7.08
N PRO A 227 12.54 -19.46 -8.43
CA PRO A 227 13.74 -19.01 -9.15
C PRO A 227 13.90 -17.49 -9.25
N LEU A 228 12.99 -16.71 -8.67
CA LEU A 228 13.07 -15.25 -8.60
C LEU A 228 13.93 -14.86 -7.38
N ALA A 229 14.86 -13.91 -7.56
CA ALA A 229 15.63 -13.37 -6.44
C ALA A 229 14.78 -12.41 -5.60
N ASP A 230 15.12 -12.26 -4.31
CA ASP A 230 14.33 -11.47 -3.34
C ASP A 230 14.14 -10.00 -3.74
N ASP A 231 15.09 -9.44 -4.52
CA ASP A 231 15.08 -8.07 -5.02
C ASP A 231 14.53 -7.95 -6.46
N HIS A 232 14.28 -9.06 -7.14
CA HIS A 232 13.63 -9.08 -8.44
C HIS A 232 12.10 -9.05 -8.26
N ARG A 233 11.40 -8.54 -9.28
CA ARG A 233 9.93 -8.48 -9.28
C ARG A 233 9.37 -8.94 -10.61
N LEU A 234 8.38 -9.82 -10.56
CA LEU A 234 7.65 -10.28 -11.74
C LEU A 234 6.18 -9.85 -11.61
N VAL A 235 5.68 -9.11 -12.60
CA VAL A 235 4.31 -8.56 -12.58
C VAL A 235 3.61 -8.85 -13.90
N HIS A 236 2.38 -9.35 -13.82
CA HIS A 236 1.51 -9.51 -14.98
C HIS A 236 0.41 -8.43 -14.97
N ALA A 237 0.43 -7.53 -15.95
CA ALA A 237 -0.65 -6.59 -16.18
C ALA A 237 -1.72 -7.23 -17.09
N LEU A 238 -2.77 -7.79 -16.49
CA LEU A 238 -3.76 -8.62 -17.20
C LEU A 238 -4.43 -7.87 -18.35
N SER A 239 -4.95 -6.66 -18.09
CA SER A 239 -5.66 -5.87 -19.09
C SER A 239 -4.74 -5.33 -20.19
N ALA A 240 -3.47 -5.08 -19.85
CA ALA A 240 -2.48 -4.58 -20.80
C ALA A 240 -1.84 -5.71 -21.64
N GLY A 241 -1.97 -6.98 -21.21
CA GLY A 241 -1.36 -8.12 -21.89
C GLY A 241 0.16 -8.06 -21.85
N SER A 242 0.75 -7.86 -20.66
CA SER A 242 2.20 -7.80 -20.52
C SER A 242 2.71 -8.40 -19.23
N VAL A 243 3.79 -9.18 -19.32
CA VAL A 243 4.54 -9.70 -18.17
C VAL A 243 5.89 -9.00 -18.11
N ASP A 244 6.17 -8.36 -16.97
CA ASP A 244 7.36 -7.58 -16.72
C ASP A 244 8.22 -8.22 -15.63
N LEU A 245 9.47 -8.54 -15.95
CA LEU A 245 10.51 -8.86 -14.98
C LEU A 245 11.38 -7.62 -14.74
N ARG A 246 11.41 -7.13 -13.50
CA ARG A 246 12.23 -6.00 -13.05
C ARG A 246 13.46 -6.49 -12.29
N ILE A 247 14.60 -5.94 -12.64
CA ILE A 247 15.91 -6.22 -12.04
C ILE A 247 16.55 -4.89 -11.60
N PRO A 248 16.59 -4.58 -10.30
CA PRO A 248 17.10 -3.31 -9.80
C PRO A 248 18.61 -3.15 -10.02
N GLY A 249 19.09 -1.91 -10.14
CA GLY A 249 20.52 -1.57 -10.23
C GLY A 249 21.23 -1.89 -11.56
N VAL A 250 20.52 -2.45 -12.56
CA VAL A 250 21.12 -2.91 -13.83
C VAL A 250 20.79 -1.99 -15.03
N ALA A 251 19.98 -0.94 -14.85
CA ALA A 251 19.56 -0.04 -15.95
C ALA A 251 20.75 0.55 -16.73
N ALA A 252 21.79 1.02 -16.02
CA ALA A 252 22.99 1.60 -16.63
C ALA A 252 23.78 0.62 -17.53
N HIS A 253 23.51 -0.68 -17.41
CA HIS A 253 24.21 -1.75 -18.09
C HIS A 253 23.35 -2.50 -19.12
N LEU A 254 22.19 -1.96 -19.52
CA LEU A 254 21.24 -2.63 -20.44
C LEU A 254 21.90 -3.29 -21.65
N ARG A 255 22.77 -2.57 -22.39
CA ARG A 255 23.43 -3.15 -23.58
C ARG A 255 24.36 -4.30 -23.25
N ALA A 256 25.10 -4.19 -22.15
CA ALA A 256 25.99 -5.25 -21.69
C ALA A 256 25.20 -6.46 -21.18
N PHE A 257 24.10 -6.21 -20.47
CA PHE A 257 23.16 -7.23 -20.02
C PHE A 257 22.54 -7.98 -21.20
N ALA A 258 22.00 -7.26 -22.19
CA ALA A 258 21.39 -7.84 -23.38
C ALA A 258 22.37 -8.72 -24.16
N ALA A 259 23.61 -8.25 -24.36
CA ALA A 259 24.65 -9.04 -25.02
C ALA A 259 25.05 -10.28 -24.21
N ARG A 260 25.12 -10.16 -22.88
CA ARG A 260 25.52 -11.23 -21.96
C ARG A 260 24.48 -12.33 -21.84
N TYR A 261 23.19 -11.98 -21.89
CA TYR A 261 22.07 -12.90 -21.72
C TYR A 261 21.29 -13.14 -23.03
N ALA A 262 21.86 -12.82 -24.19
CA ALA A 262 21.21 -12.96 -25.49
C ALA A 262 20.69 -14.38 -25.80
N THR A 263 21.26 -15.42 -25.19
CA THR A 263 20.82 -16.83 -25.33
C THR A 263 19.83 -17.27 -24.25
N ALA A 264 19.56 -16.41 -23.27
CA ALA A 264 18.58 -16.63 -22.21
C ALA A 264 17.32 -15.81 -22.44
N ILE A 265 17.46 -14.57 -22.92
CA ILE A 265 16.37 -13.64 -23.17
C ILE A 265 15.54 -14.16 -24.35
N PRO A 266 14.23 -14.33 -24.19
CA PRO A 266 13.35 -14.71 -25.30
C PRO A 266 13.43 -13.71 -26.47
N PRO A 267 13.35 -14.16 -27.73
CA PRO A 267 13.57 -13.30 -28.90
C PRO A 267 12.58 -12.13 -29.04
N ALA A 268 11.41 -12.22 -28.40
CA ALA A 268 10.34 -11.22 -28.43
C ALA A 268 10.27 -10.36 -27.17
N THR A 269 11.33 -10.34 -26.35
CA THR A 269 11.39 -9.53 -25.12
C THR A 269 11.85 -8.11 -25.40
N ASP A 270 11.06 -7.15 -24.98
CA ASP A 270 11.45 -5.74 -24.95
C ASP A 270 12.31 -5.45 -23.72
N LEU A 271 13.45 -4.80 -23.94
CA LEU A 271 14.36 -4.37 -22.89
C LEU A 271 14.15 -2.87 -22.64
N LEU A 272 13.58 -2.56 -21.50
CA LEU A 272 13.24 -1.21 -21.07
C LEU A 272 14.05 -0.84 -19.83
N THR A 273 14.13 0.45 -19.54
CA THR A 273 14.68 0.96 -18.27
C THR A 273 13.58 1.72 -17.55
N ASP A 274 13.50 1.51 -16.25
CA ASP A 274 12.69 2.32 -15.37
C ASP A 274 13.50 2.69 -14.12
N GLY A 275 13.71 3.99 -13.90
CA GLY A 275 14.63 4.46 -12.87
C GLY A 275 16.01 3.81 -13.00
N ASP A 276 16.44 3.11 -11.94
CA ASP A 276 17.68 2.33 -11.89
C ASP A 276 17.50 0.84 -12.24
N ALA A 277 16.26 0.40 -12.49
CA ALA A 277 15.91 -0.98 -12.81
C ALA A 277 15.87 -1.24 -14.32
N LEU A 278 16.32 -2.44 -14.69
CA LEU A 278 16.10 -3.02 -16.01
C LEU A 278 14.77 -3.76 -16.02
N VAL A 279 13.94 -3.52 -17.04
CA VAL A 279 12.66 -4.20 -17.21
C VAL A 279 12.71 -5.05 -18.48
N LEU A 280 12.46 -6.35 -18.33
CA LEU A 280 12.24 -7.29 -19.43
C LEU A 280 10.75 -7.49 -19.59
N ARG A 281 10.18 -6.96 -20.67
CA ARG A 281 8.75 -7.04 -20.96
C ARG A 281 8.47 -8.06 -22.06
N LEU A 282 7.53 -8.96 -21.80
CA LEU A 282 6.94 -9.84 -22.80
C LEU A 282 5.48 -9.44 -23.01
N SER A 283 5.09 -9.26 -24.26
CA SER A 283 3.68 -9.14 -24.62
C SER A 283 3.02 -10.52 -24.58
N VAL A 284 1.88 -10.60 -23.91
CA VAL A 284 1.02 -11.79 -23.80
C VAL A 284 -0.42 -11.41 -24.15
N PRO A 285 -1.32 -12.35 -24.45
CA PRO A 285 -2.72 -12.00 -24.69
C PRO A 285 -3.33 -11.27 -23.48
N ALA A 286 -4.04 -10.18 -23.73
CA ALA A 286 -4.74 -9.45 -22.67
C ALA A 286 -5.88 -10.32 -22.11
N ILE A 287 -6.00 -10.33 -20.78
CA ILE A 287 -7.02 -11.07 -20.05
C ILE A 287 -8.00 -10.05 -19.45
N GLY A 288 -9.26 -10.12 -19.86
CA GLY A 288 -10.33 -9.27 -19.32
C GLY A 288 -10.69 -8.02 -20.14
N SER A 289 -10.09 -7.80 -21.32
CA SER A 289 -10.53 -6.74 -22.23
C SER A 289 -11.87 -7.13 -22.87
N GLY A 290 -12.92 -6.39 -22.51
CA GLY A 290 -14.28 -6.60 -23.00
C GLY A 290 -14.34 -6.74 -24.53
N SER A 291 -15.12 -7.74 -24.94
CA SER A 291 -15.68 -7.93 -26.28
C SER A 291 -15.76 -6.61 -27.06
N SER A 292 -15.06 -6.56 -28.19
CA SER A 292 -15.27 -5.56 -29.23
C SER A 292 -16.76 -5.42 -29.51
N ALA A 293 -17.23 -4.18 -29.58
CA ALA A 293 -18.53 -3.83 -30.13
C ALA A 293 -18.67 -4.42 -31.55
N ASP A 294 -19.31 -5.58 -31.63
CA ASP A 294 -20.01 -6.18 -32.78
C ASP A 294 -20.12 -7.70 -32.54
N ASP A 295 -21.07 -8.13 -31.70
CA ASP A 295 -21.73 -9.42 -31.95
C ASP A 295 -23.10 -9.48 -31.26
N ASP A 296 -24.15 -9.27 -32.06
CA ASP A 296 -25.49 -9.76 -31.80
C ASP A 296 -25.44 -11.30 -31.85
N ALA A 297 -25.16 -11.94 -30.71
CA ALA A 297 -25.34 -13.38 -30.56
C ALA A 297 -25.91 -13.74 -29.19
N LEU A 298 -27.14 -14.25 -29.25
CA LEU A 298 -27.91 -14.81 -28.17
C LEU A 298 -27.18 -16.02 -27.54
N ASP A 299 -27.23 -16.10 -26.21
CA ASP A 299 -27.04 -17.32 -25.40
C ASP A 299 -25.60 -17.90 -25.38
N GLY A 300 -24.76 -17.36 -24.48
CA GLY A 300 -23.46 -17.93 -24.14
C GLY A 300 -22.77 -17.16 -23.02
N ASP A 301 -22.38 -17.85 -21.96
CA ASP A 301 -21.73 -17.35 -20.75
C ASP A 301 -20.41 -16.59 -21.06
N ALA A 302 -20.52 -15.26 -21.26
CA ALA A 302 -19.41 -14.38 -21.60
C ALA A 302 -18.67 -13.85 -20.36
N THR A 303 -18.37 -14.72 -19.39
CA THR A 303 -17.56 -14.36 -18.20
C THR A 303 -16.33 -15.24 -17.96
N ALA A 304 -16.11 -16.30 -18.74
CA ALA A 304 -14.97 -17.19 -18.53
C ALA A 304 -13.65 -16.59 -19.05
N ILE A 305 -12.61 -16.62 -18.21
CA ILE A 305 -11.22 -16.35 -18.63
C ILE A 305 -10.82 -17.29 -19.76
N ASP A 306 -10.14 -16.75 -20.78
CA ASP A 306 -9.49 -17.56 -21.79
C ASP A 306 -8.32 -18.34 -21.18
N GLU A 307 -8.58 -19.61 -20.88
CA GLU A 307 -7.60 -20.54 -20.33
C GLU A 307 -6.34 -20.69 -21.20
N ALA A 308 -6.45 -20.53 -22.52
CA ALA A 308 -5.30 -20.59 -23.42
C ALA A 308 -4.42 -19.35 -23.30
N ALA A 309 -5.02 -18.16 -23.10
CA ALA A 309 -4.28 -16.94 -22.78
C ALA A 309 -3.50 -17.07 -21.45
N VAL A 310 -4.09 -17.74 -20.47
CA VAL A 310 -3.40 -18.05 -19.20
C VAL A 310 -2.22 -19.01 -19.44
N ASP A 311 -2.37 -20.04 -20.26
CA ASP A 311 -1.26 -20.98 -20.56
C ASP A 311 -0.11 -20.31 -21.32
N GLU A 312 -0.43 -19.44 -22.27
CA GLU A 312 0.57 -18.64 -22.98
C GLU A 312 1.31 -17.71 -22.02
N THR A 313 0.58 -17.06 -21.11
CA THR A 313 1.16 -16.23 -20.06
C THR A 313 2.08 -17.03 -19.14
N LEU A 314 1.67 -18.22 -18.68
CA LEU A 314 2.51 -19.07 -17.84
C LEU A 314 3.80 -19.49 -18.56
N THR A 315 3.74 -19.67 -19.87
CA THR A 315 4.94 -19.92 -20.68
C THR A 315 5.87 -18.71 -20.66
N ALA A 316 5.34 -17.50 -20.88
CA ALA A 316 6.12 -16.26 -20.80
C ALA A 316 6.74 -16.03 -19.40
N ILE A 317 6.00 -16.32 -18.34
CA ILE A 317 6.48 -16.26 -16.95
C ILE A 317 7.66 -17.21 -16.75
N ARG A 318 7.53 -18.49 -17.15
CA ARG A 318 8.61 -19.48 -17.01
C ARG A 318 9.87 -19.10 -17.80
N ASP A 319 9.70 -18.49 -18.97
CA ASP A 319 10.80 -17.99 -19.78
C ASP A 319 11.55 -16.85 -19.06
N LEU A 320 10.84 -15.88 -18.47
CA LEU A 320 11.45 -14.81 -17.68
C LEU A 320 12.09 -15.33 -16.39
N LEU A 321 11.48 -16.28 -15.70
CA LEU A 321 12.06 -16.93 -14.52
C LEU A 321 13.35 -17.68 -14.86
N THR A 322 13.46 -18.24 -16.07
CA THR A 322 14.70 -18.85 -16.56
C THR A 322 15.81 -17.81 -16.72
N VAL A 323 15.47 -16.59 -17.16
CA VAL A 323 16.42 -15.46 -17.21
C VAL A 323 16.82 -15.05 -15.80
N ALA A 324 15.86 -14.85 -14.89
CA ALA A 324 16.10 -14.45 -13.50
C ALA A 324 17.07 -15.41 -12.80
N LYS A 325 16.82 -16.72 -12.90
CA LYS A 325 17.72 -17.75 -12.35
C LYS A 325 19.15 -17.65 -12.89
N ARG A 326 19.32 -17.42 -14.19
CA ARG A 326 20.66 -17.30 -14.80
C ARG A 326 21.41 -16.04 -14.38
N VAL A 327 20.67 -14.99 -14.02
CA VAL A 327 21.23 -13.76 -13.47
C VAL A 327 21.71 -14.02 -12.03
N ASP A 328 20.92 -14.73 -11.23
CA ASP A 328 21.23 -15.04 -9.83
C ASP A 328 22.39 -16.06 -9.68
N ASP A 329 22.35 -17.18 -10.42
CA ASP A 329 23.39 -18.24 -10.44
C ASP A 329 24.81 -17.72 -10.75
N ARG A 330 24.94 -16.50 -11.29
CA ARG A 330 26.22 -15.89 -11.67
C ARG A 330 26.58 -14.63 -10.87
N SER A 331 25.69 -14.19 -9.98
CA SER A 331 25.93 -13.09 -9.05
C SER A 331 26.42 -13.61 -7.69
N SER A 332 26.17 -14.89 -7.39
CA SER A 332 26.79 -15.69 -6.33
C SER A 332 28.17 -16.24 -6.73
#